data_AF-A0A660Q3D9-F1
#
_entry.id   AF-A0A660Q3D9-F1
#
_cell.length_a   1.000
_cell.length_b   1.000
_cell.length_c   1.000
_cell.angle_alpha   90.00
_cell.angle_beta   90.00
_cell.angle_gamma   90.00
#
_symmetry.space_group_name_H-M   'P 1'
#
loop_
_entity.id
_entity.type
_entity.pdbx_description
1 polymer ?
#
loop_
_entity_poly.entity_id
_entity_poly.type
_entity_poly.pdbx_seq_one_letter_code
_entity_poly.pdbx_strand_id
1 'polypeptide(L)'
;MSVLTAAPSPVSAQEDKSPIQLALFTPVQIFPENYTISGVRLNLLYGRNVSVTGLDFGFFVNHTTGGVSKGVQIGLVGLNEADFVGFQNNFVNIVRGDFEGFQWGFVNHAHYANGFQLGVVNYAESMKGIQIGLVNIIKQGGQFPVFPFFNWSF
;
A
#
# COMPACT_ATOMS: atom_id res chain seq x y z
N MET A 1 42.73 12.84 31.93
CA MET A 1 42.08 11.62 31.38
C MET A 1 40.62 11.95 31.15
N SER A 2 40.23 12.21 29.90
CA SER A 2 38.83 12.45 29.55
C SER A 2 38.28 11.15 28.98
N VAL A 3 37.30 10.56 29.67
CA VAL A 3 36.67 9.30 29.27
C VAL A 3 35.63 9.66 28.20
N LEU A 4 35.93 9.34 26.94
CA LEU A 4 34.95 9.35 25.86
C LEU A 4 33.95 8.22 26.12
N THR A 5 32.75 8.56 26.59
CA THR A 5 31.61 7.63 26.61
C THR A 5 31.07 7.49 25.18
N ALA A 6 31.34 6.33 24.56
CA ALA A 6 30.75 5.96 23.30
C ALA A 6 29.22 5.86 23.46
N ALA A 7 28.48 6.68 22.71
CA ALA A 7 27.03 6.54 22.59
C ALA A 7 26.71 5.18 21.95
N PRO A 8 25.68 4.45 22.42
CA PRO A 8 25.24 3.24 21.74
C PRO A 8 24.70 3.64 20.36
N SER A 9 25.36 3.16 19.31
CA SER A 9 24.86 3.22 17.94
C SER A 9 23.41 2.68 17.91
N PRO A 10 22.49 3.28 17.14
CA PRO A 10 21.15 2.73 17.02
C PRO A 10 21.31 1.31 16.44
N VAL A 11 20.86 0.32 17.22
CA VAL A 11 20.69 -1.04 16.77
C VAL A 11 19.73 -0.96 15.59
N SER A 12 20.28 -1.10 14.38
CA SER A 12 19.51 -1.31 13.17
C SER A 12 18.63 -2.52 13.43
N ALA A 13 17.34 -2.31 13.69
CA ALA A 13 16.36 -3.39 13.79
C ALA A 13 16.45 -4.17 12.47
N GLN A 14 17.01 -5.37 12.56
CA GLN A 14 17.15 -6.26 11.42
C GLN A 14 15.73 -6.68 11.06
N GLU A 15 15.13 -5.98 10.08
CA GLU A 15 13.88 -6.41 9.47
C GLU A 15 14.09 -7.83 8.97
N ASP A 16 13.39 -8.79 9.57
CA ASP A 16 13.44 -10.16 9.12
C ASP A 16 12.80 -10.21 7.72
N LYS A 17 13.65 -10.41 6.71
CA LYS A 17 13.27 -10.40 5.29
C LYS A 17 13.14 -11.83 4.78
N SER A 18 11.94 -12.19 4.32
CA SER A 18 11.70 -13.47 3.65
C SER A 18 11.45 -13.26 2.16
N PRO A 19 12.05 -14.07 1.27
CA PRO A 19 11.92 -13.86 -0.18
C PRO A 19 10.56 -14.30 -0.75
N ILE A 20 9.90 -15.27 -0.12
CA ILE A 20 8.64 -15.85 -0.59
C ILE A 20 7.71 -15.99 0.61
N GLN A 21 6.41 -15.78 0.44
CA GLN A 21 5.41 -16.10 1.44
C GLN A 21 4.21 -16.81 0.82
N LEU A 22 3.74 -17.86 1.50
CA LEU A 22 2.46 -18.50 1.25
C LEU A 22 1.60 -18.42 2.53
N ALA A 23 0.36 -17.95 2.41
CA ALA A 23 -0.58 -17.89 3.53
C ALA A 23 -1.98 -18.37 3.11
N LEU A 24 -2.64 -19.17 3.94
CA LEU A 24 -4.01 -19.60 3.68
C LEU A 24 -5.01 -18.62 4.32
N PHE A 25 -4.84 -18.33 5.61
CA PHE A 25 -5.52 -17.29 6.39
C PHE A 25 -4.66 -17.02 7.61
N THR A 26 -4.53 -15.78 8.09
CA THR A 26 -3.81 -15.52 9.34
C THR A 26 -4.50 -16.24 10.51
N PRO A 27 -3.78 -17.01 11.37
CA PRO A 27 -2.31 -17.13 11.47
C PRO A 27 -1.67 -18.32 10.72
N VAL A 28 -2.40 -19.09 9.92
CA VAL A 28 -1.87 -20.16 9.05
C VAL A 28 -1.10 -19.55 7.87
N GLN A 29 0.14 -19.15 8.12
CA GLN A 29 1.09 -18.60 7.16
C GLN A 29 2.52 -19.10 7.43
N ILE A 30 3.35 -19.19 6.39
CA ILE A 30 4.74 -19.69 6.52
C ILE A 30 5.61 -18.73 7.34
N PHE A 31 5.42 -17.42 7.18
CA PHE A 31 6.17 -16.40 7.90
C PHE A 31 5.23 -15.55 8.76
N PRO A 32 5.60 -15.23 10.01
CA PRO A 32 4.77 -14.45 10.90
C PRO A 32 4.61 -12.99 10.43
N GLU A 33 3.59 -12.30 10.94
CA GLU A 33 3.10 -11.00 10.45
C GLU A 33 4.15 -9.87 10.58
N ASN A 34 5.15 -10.05 11.42
CA ASN A 34 6.24 -9.12 11.69
C ASN A 34 7.38 -9.19 10.66
N TYR A 35 7.26 -10.03 9.61
CA TYR A 35 8.27 -10.15 8.56
C TYR A 35 7.96 -9.24 7.39
N THR A 36 9.01 -8.67 6.79
CA THR A 36 8.97 -7.96 5.51
C THR A 36 9.21 -8.97 4.38
N ILE A 37 8.37 -8.97 3.35
CA ILE A 37 8.51 -9.91 2.23
C ILE A 37 9.21 -9.24 1.06
N SER A 38 10.30 -9.83 0.59
CA SER A 38 11.11 -9.31 -0.52
C SER A 38 11.13 -10.31 -1.67
N GLY A 39 10.04 -10.36 -2.43
CA GLY A 39 9.90 -11.22 -3.60
C GLY A 39 8.43 -11.47 -3.93
N VAL A 40 7.89 -12.64 -3.57
CA VAL A 40 6.51 -13.02 -3.92
C VAL A 40 5.71 -13.40 -2.68
N ARG A 41 4.59 -12.71 -2.45
CA ARG A 41 3.58 -13.10 -1.47
C ARG A 41 2.35 -13.68 -2.19
N LEU A 42 1.95 -14.88 -1.80
CA LEU A 42 0.72 -15.55 -2.22
C LEU A 42 -0.15 -15.81 -0.99
N ASN A 43 -1.30 -15.15 -0.89
CA ASN A 43 -2.25 -15.36 0.19
C ASN A 43 -3.65 -15.69 -0.36
N LEU A 44 -4.32 -16.68 0.24
CA LEU A 44 -5.64 -17.10 -0.23
C LEU A 44 -6.76 -16.28 0.41
N LEU A 45 -6.92 -16.33 1.74
CA LEU A 45 -8.04 -15.68 2.44
C LEU A 45 -7.63 -14.36 3.11
N TYR A 46 -6.55 -14.34 3.86
CA TYR A 46 -6.12 -13.16 4.60
C TYR A 46 -4.62 -13.24 4.87
N GLY A 47 -3.85 -12.30 4.34
CA GLY A 47 -2.40 -12.20 4.56
C GLY A 47 -2.07 -10.87 5.22
N ARG A 48 -1.27 -10.93 6.29
CA ARG A 48 -0.84 -9.75 7.05
C ARG A 48 0.66 -9.74 7.20
N ASN A 49 1.30 -8.67 6.76
CA ASN A 49 2.75 -8.46 6.86
C ASN A 49 3.07 -7.02 7.21
N VAL A 50 4.33 -6.74 7.53
CA VAL A 50 4.83 -5.38 7.67
C VAL A 50 4.77 -4.70 6.31
N SER A 51 5.67 -5.05 5.40
CA SER A 51 5.70 -4.55 4.01
C SER A 51 5.96 -5.67 3.01
N VAL A 52 5.59 -5.44 1.75
CA VAL A 52 5.91 -6.34 0.63
C VAL A 52 6.63 -5.58 -0.46
N THR A 53 7.81 -6.07 -0.85
CA THR A 53 8.57 -5.61 -2.02
C THR A 53 8.56 -6.71 -3.07
N GLY A 54 7.92 -6.48 -4.21
CA GLY A 54 7.86 -7.40 -5.35
C GLY A 54 6.42 -7.65 -5.83
N LEU A 55 6.00 -8.92 -5.86
CA LEU A 55 4.65 -9.34 -6.25
C LEU A 55 3.86 -9.73 -5.00
N ASP A 56 2.66 -9.17 -4.87
CA ASP A 56 1.75 -9.40 -3.77
C ASP A 56 0.39 -9.84 -4.31
N PHE A 57 0.10 -11.14 -4.26
CA PHE A 57 -1.14 -11.71 -4.74
C PHE A 57 -1.96 -12.27 -3.58
N GLY A 58 -3.11 -11.63 -3.32
CA GLY A 58 -4.03 -12.03 -2.27
C GLY A 58 -5.43 -12.26 -2.82
N PHE A 59 -5.93 -13.48 -2.82
CA PHE A 59 -7.23 -13.78 -3.45
C PHE A 59 -8.41 -13.04 -2.76
N PHE A 60 -8.36 -12.86 -1.43
CA PHE A 60 -9.33 -12.02 -0.70
C PHE A 60 -8.70 -10.76 -0.10
N VAL A 61 -7.90 -10.86 0.97
CA VAL A 61 -7.40 -9.68 1.69
C VAL A 61 -5.88 -9.65 1.79
N ASN A 62 -5.32 -8.55 1.31
CA ASN A 62 -3.93 -8.14 1.44
C ASN A 62 -3.84 -7.04 2.49
N HIS A 63 -3.15 -7.27 3.60
CA HIS A 63 -2.96 -6.28 4.66
C HIS A 63 -1.46 -6.05 4.90
N THR A 64 -1.02 -4.81 4.77
CA THR A 64 0.32 -4.35 5.16
C THR A 64 0.19 -3.30 6.27
N THR A 65 0.91 -3.49 7.38
CA THR A 65 0.77 -2.64 8.58
C THR A 65 1.86 -1.58 8.72
N GLY A 66 2.97 -1.67 7.99
CA GLY A 66 4.09 -0.76 8.21
C GLY A 66 5.16 -0.80 7.13
N GLY A 67 6.01 0.24 7.09
CA GLY A 67 7.06 0.35 6.07
C GLY A 67 6.51 0.64 4.67
N VAL A 68 7.40 0.70 3.69
CA VAL A 68 7.03 1.04 2.31
C VAL A 68 6.86 -0.24 1.50
N SER A 69 5.63 -0.53 1.09
CA SER A 69 5.35 -1.64 0.17
C SER A 69 5.64 -1.21 -1.27
N LYS A 70 6.38 -2.02 -2.02
CA LYS A 70 6.85 -1.66 -3.36
C LYS A 70 6.57 -2.76 -4.36
N GLY A 71 5.84 -2.49 -5.43
CA GLY A 71 5.67 -3.41 -6.56
C GLY A 71 4.23 -3.59 -7.00
N VAL A 72 3.82 -4.83 -7.25
CA VAL A 72 2.51 -5.16 -7.84
C VAL A 72 1.66 -5.87 -6.80
N GLN A 73 0.52 -5.29 -6.44
CA GLN A 73 -0.45 -5.88 -5.52
C GLN A 73 -1.75 -6.19 -6.26
N ILE A 74 -2.22 -7.44 -6.17
CA ILE A 74 -3.43 -7.95 -6.83
C ILE A 74 -4.31 -8.66 -5.81
N GLY A 75 -5.61 -8.40 -5.84
CA GLY A 75 -6.55 -9.06 -4.93
C GLY A 75 -7.97 -8.52 -4.91
N LEU A 76 -8.74 -8.85 -3.86
CA LEU A 76 -10.08 -8.30 -3.68
C LEU A 76 -10.04 -7.04 -2.82
N VAL A 77 -9.35 -7.08 -1.68
CA VAL A 77 -9.16 -5.94 -0.78
C VAL A 77 -7.68 -5.73 -0.49
N GLY A 78 -7.17 -4.54 -0.79
CA GLY A 78 -5.83 -4.09 -0.42
C GLY A 78 -5.89 -3.04 0.68
N LEU A 79 -5.42 -3.39 1.87
CA LEU A 79 -5.27 -2.50 3.02
C LEU A 79 -3.78 -2.23 3.25
N ASN A 80 -3.35 -1.01 2.99
CA ASN A 80 -1.99 -0.57 3.29
C ASN A 80 -2.08 0.54 4.35
N GLU A 81 -1.61 0.26 5.56
CA GLU A 81 -1.61 1.25 6.64
C GLU A 81 -0.46 2.27 6.51
N ALA A 82 0.57 1.93 5.73
CA ALA A 82 1.73 2.77 5.45
C ALA A 82 1.80 3.10 3.94
N ASP A 83 3.01 3.40 3.45
CA ASP A 83 3.21 3.87 2.08
C ASP A 83 3.24 2.73 1.08
N PHE A 84 2.77 3.00 -0.14
CA PHE A 84 2.77 2.05 -1.23
C PHE A 84 3.27 2.68 -2.52
N VAL A 85 4.22 2.02 -3.19
CA VAL A 85 4.78 2.45 -4.48
C VAL A 85 4.62 1.34 -5.52
N GLY A 86 3.88 1.60 -6.60
CA GLY A 86 3.79 0.70 -7.75
C GLY A 86 2.38 0.54 -8.32
N PHE A 87 1.96 -0.70 -8.58
CA PHE A 87 0.69 -1.02 -9.22
C PHE A 87 -0.23 -1.76 -8.26
N GLN A 88 -1.41 -1.21 -7.98
CA GLN A 88 -2.46 -1.85 -7.19
C GLN A 88 -3.64 -2.19 -8.07
N ASN A 89 -4.05 -3.46 -8.04
CA ASN A 89 -5.18 -4.01 -8.76
C ASN A 89 -6.03 -4.83 -7.79
N ASN A 90 -6.73 -4.13 -6.90
CA ASN A 90 -7.70 -4.75 -6.00
C ASN A 90 -9.12 -4.21 -6.27
N PHE A 91 -10.17 -4.99 -5.97
CA PHE A 91 -11.53 -4.47 -6.07
C PHE A 91 -11.78 -3.27 -5.13
N VAL A 92 -11.15 -3.29 -3.95
CA VAL A 92 -11.08 -2.16 -3.01
C VAL A 92 -9.63 -1.90 -2.63
N ASN A 93 -9.14 -0.69 -2.89
CA ASN A 93 -7.81 -0.23 -2.49
C ASN A 93 -7.94 0.84 -1.40
N ILE A 94 -7.27 0.63 -0.27
CA ILE A 94 -7.18 1.58 0.83
C ILE A 94 -5.70 1.75 1.19
N VAL A 95 -5.18 2.96 1.03
CA VAL A 95 -3.82 3.36 1.43
C VAL A 95 -3.94 4.52 2.41
N ARG A 96 -3.49 4.30 3.65
CA ARG A 96 -3.53 5.34 4.70
C ARG A 96 -2.31 6.26 4.67
N GLY A 97 -1.16 5.77 4.18
CA GLY A 97 0.02 6.56 3.95
C GLY A 97 0.03 7.22 2.56
N ASP A 98 1.23 7.33 2.00
CA ASP A 98 1.45 7.89 0.67
C ASP A 98 1.36 6.79 -0.39
N PHE A 99 0.50 7.01 -1.38
CA PHE A 99 0.41 6.16 -2.56
C PHE A 99 1.15 6.80 -3.74
N GLU A 100 2.05 6.06 -4.39
CA GLU A 100 2.71 6.45 -5.62
C GLU A 100 2.56 5.38 -6.71
N GLY A 101 1.96 5.73 -7.85
CA GLY A 101 1.88 4.85 -9.03
C GLY A 101 0.48 4.74 -9.62
N PHE A 102 0.03 3.51 -9.88
CA PHE A 102 -1.25 3.25 -10.55
C PHE A 102 -2.17 2.36 -9.68
N GLN A 103 -3.37 2.86 -9.42
CA GLN A 103 -4.41 2.20 -8.63
C GLN A 103 -5.60 1.88 -9.53
N TRP A 104 -5.98 0.61 -9.59
CA TRP A 104 -7.21 0.15 -10.21
C TRP A 104 -8.06 -0.61 -9.21
N GLY A 105 -9.35 -0.29 -9.20
CA GLY A 105 -10.32 -0.97 -8.36
C GLY A 105 -11.73 -0.42 -8.53
N PHE A 106 -12.72 -1.06 -7.94
CA PHE A 106 -14.06 -0.47 -7.88
C PHE A 106 -14.06 0.76 -6.96
N VAL A 107 -13.33 0.67 -5.84
CA VAL A 107 -13.13 1.77 -4.89
C VAL A 107 -11.63 1.97 -4.66
N ASN A 108 -11.16 3.20 -4.84
CA ASN A 108 -9.80 3.61 -4.50
C ASN A 108 -9.86 4.71 -3.44
N HIS A 109 -9.17 4.51 -2.32
CA HIS A 109 -9.02 5.48 -1.23
C HIS A 109 -7.54 5.63 -0.91
N ALA A 110 -7.01 6.83 -1.06
CA ALA A 110 -5.68 7.20 -0.58
C ALA A 110 -5.74 8.46 0.28
N HIS A 111 -4.88 8.58 1.28
CA HIS A 111 -4.70 9.85 1.99
C HIS A 111 -3.94 10.84 1.06
N TYR A 112 -2.74 10.46 0.63
CA TYR A 112 -2.02 11.16 -0.43
C TYR A 112 -1.87 10.25 -1.64
N ALA A 113 -2.29 10.71 -2.82
CA ALA A 113 -2.16 9.97 -4.08
C ALA A 113 -1.24 10.71 -5.07
N ASN A 114 -0.18 10.06 -5.52
CA ASN A 114 0.68 10.54 -6.59
C ASN A 114 0.63 9.56 -7.77
N GLY A 115 0.00 9.96 -8.86
CA GLY A 115 -0.12 9.12 -10.06
C GLY A 115 -1.55 8.98 -10.57
N PHE A 116 -1.99 7.75 -10.84
CA PHE A 116 -3.24 7.48 -11.55
C PHE A 116 -4.19 6.59 -10.75
N GLN A 117 -5.45 6.99 -10.62
CA GLN A 117 -6.50 6.18 -10.00
C GLN A 117 -7.62 5.91 -11.02
N LEU A 118 -7.93 4.63 -11.25
CA LEU A 118 -9.01 4.19 -12.12
C LEU A 118 -10.00 3.35 -11.32
N GLY A 119 -11.26 3.77 -11.31
CA GLY A 119 -12.29 3.03 -10.59
C GLY A 119 -13.69 3.55 -10.75
N VAL A 120 -14.63 3.00 -9.99
CA VAL A 120 -15.99 3.56 -9.96
C VAL A 120 -16.02 4.76 -9.01
N VAL A 121 -15.40 4.61 -7.85
CA VAL A 121 -15.22 5.67 -6.87
C VAL A 121 -13.73 5.84 -6.57
N ASN A 122 -13.22 7.04 -6.80
CA ASN A 122 -11.88 7.43 -6.41
C ASN A 122 -11.96 8.54 -5.35
N TYR A 123 -11.18 8.38 -4.30
CA TYR A 123 -11.05 9.36 -3.23
C TYR A 123 -9.58 9.53 -2.88
N ALA A 124 -9.14 10.78 -2.91
CA ALA A 124 -7.84 11.21 -2.39
C ALA A 124 -8.05 12.41 -1.48
N GLU A 125 -7.40 12.44 -0.31
CA GLU A 125 -7.42 13.64 0.51
C GLU A 125 -6.58 14.75 -0.14
N SER A 126 -5.41 14.40 -0.64
CA SER A 126 -4.64 15.24 -1.57
C SER A 126 -4.12 14.39 -2.73
N MET A 127 -4.05 14.99 -3.91
CA MET A 127 -3.61 14.28 -5.10
C MET A 127 -2.65 15.11 -5.95
N LYS A 128 -1.70 14.41 -6.57
CA LYS A 128 -0.92 14.87 -7.71
C LYS A 128 -1.01 13.83 -8.83
N GLY A 129 -1.84 14.09 -9.83
CA GLY A 129 -2.06 13.23 -10.98
C GLY A 129 -3.51 13.24 -11.45
N ILE A 130 -4.01 12.08 -11.90
CA ILE A 130 -5.31 11.96 -12.58
C ILE A 130 -6.15 10.84 -11.93
N GLN A 131 -7.43 11.11 -11.71
CA GLN A 131 -8.46 10.13 -11.38
C GLN A 131 -9.41 9.97 -12.56
N ILE A 132 -9.82 8.74 -12.84
CA ILE A 132 -10.87 8.41 -13.81
C ILE A 132 -11.86 7.47 -13.13
N GLY A 133 -13.13 7.84 -13.15
CA GLY A 133 -14.19 7.07 -12.50
C GLY A 133 -15.52 7.79 -12.41
N LEU A 134 -16.59 7.09 -12.06
CA LEU A 134 -17.92 7.72 -11.98
C LEU A 134 -17.96 8.85 -10.95
N VAL A 135 -17.28 8.67 -9.82
CA VAL A 135 -17.14 9.68 -8.76
C VAL A 135 -15.67 9.83 -8.39
N ASN A 136 -15.12 11.03 -8.53
CA ASN A 136 -13.72 11.33 -8.20
C ASN A 136 -13.67 12.48 -7.20
N ILE A 137 -13.02 12.27 -6.07
CA ILE A 137 -12.97 13.21 -4.96
C ILE A 137 -11.51 13.55 -4.66
N ILE A 138 -11.19 14.85 -4.68
CA ILE A 138 -9.89 15.39 -4.26
C ILE A 138 -10.17 16.49 -3.24
N LYS A 139 -9.97 16.24 -1.94
CA LYS A 139 -10.35 17.22 -0.91
C LYS A 139 -9.47 18.46 -0.90
N GLN A 140 -8.16 18.30 -1.05
CA GLN A 140 -7.16 19.35 -0.94
C GLN A 140 -6.35 19.42 -2.23
N GLY A 141 -6.18 20.64 -2.77
CA GLY A 141 -5.38 20.87 -3.98
C GLY A 141 -6.06 20.50 -5.31
N GLY A 142 -7.19 19.79 -5.29
CA GLY A 142 -7.97 19.48 -6.50
C GLY A 142 -8.61 20.73 -7.11
N GLN A 143 -8.68 20.78 -8.44
CA GLN A 143 -9.37 21.85 -9.15
C GLN A 143 -10.86 21.91 -8.79
N PHE A 144 -11.47 20.74 -8.51
CA PHE A 144 -12.82 20.60 -7.98
C PHE A 144 -12.84 19.52 -6.88
N PRO A 145 -13.51 19.76 -5.74
CA PRO A 145 -13.59 18.79 -4.65
C PRO A 145 -14.20 17.44 -5.06
N VAL A 146 -15.19 17.47 -5.96
CA VAL A 146 -15.85 16.28 -6.53
C VAL A 146 -16.06 16.54 -8.03
N PHE A 147 -15.65 15.61 -8.88
CA PHE A 147 -15.91 15.70 -10.32
C PHE A 147 -16.27 14.32 -10.91
N PRO A 148 -17.32 14.24 -11.74
CA PRO A 148 -17.72 12.98 -12.37
C PRO A 148 -16.80 12.63 -13.54
N PHE A 149 -16.68 11.33 -13.82
CA PHE A 149 -15.92 10.73 -14.93
C PHE A 149 -14.39 10.89 -14.88
N PHE A 150 -13.87 12.05 -14.47
CA PHE A 150 -12.44 12.30 -14.28
C PHE A 150 -12.19 13.35 -13.19
N ASN A 151 -10.95 13.50 -12.69
CA ASN A 151 -10.49 14.64 -11.88
C ASN A 151 -8.96 14.70 -11.93
N TRP A 152 -8.33 15.84 -11.69
CA TRP A 152 -6.87 15.97 -11.73
C TRP A 152 -6.37 17.09 -10.81
N SER A 153 -5.08 17.01 -10.48
CA SER A 153 -4.36 17.98 -9.65
C SER A 153 -2.87 17.87 -9.97
N PHE A 154 -2.15 18.99 -10.14
CA PHE A 154 -0.74 19.00 -10.56
C PHE A 154 0.12 19.90 -9.66
#